data_AF-A0A5D2GH97-F1
#
_entry.id   AF-A0A5D2GH97-F1
#
_cell.length_a   1.000
_cell.length_b   1.000
_cell.length_c   1.000
_cell.angle_alpha   90.00
_cell.angle_beta   90.00
_cell.angle_gamma   90.00
#
_symmetry.space_group_name_H-M   'P 1'
#
loop_
_entity.id
_entity.type
_entity.pdbx_description
1 polymer ?
#
loop_
_entity_poly.entity_id
_entity_poly.type
_entity_poly.pdbx_seq_one_letter_code
_entity_poly.pdbx_strand_id
1 'polypeptide(L)'
;MRQVVEVIKRKDSEDYERLGNKALKMNKVLAASGPLLTGIAALGSAFMGPSNGPWAAIMATVAGALASAVNTFEHGVQVGMVFEMYRNNAGFFKLVQESIEWTLSESDLEKRENGELFEMKVALQFGRSVSQLRDLAKKSNYSRLEGSPIDEFASKLF
;
A
#
# COMPACT_ATOMS: atom_id res chain seq x y z
N MET A 1 -7.89 -17.75 16.11
CA MET A 1 -8.25 -17.25 14.76
C MET A 1 -8.99 -15.91 14.76
N ARG A 2 -10.12 -15.72 15.46
CA ARG A 2 -10.82 -14.40 15.48
C ARG A 2 -9.92 -13.21 15.86
N GLN A 3 -9.05 -13.40 16.84
CA GLN A 3 -8.09 -12.37 17.25
C GLN A 3 -7.07 -12.04 16.14
N VAL A 4 -6.66 -13.03 15.34
CA VAL A 4 -5.77 -12.81 14.19
C VAL A 4 -6.47 -11.97 13.13
N VAL A 5 -7.76 -12.22 12.87
CA VAL A 5 -8.58 -11.40 11.94
C VAL A 5 -8.65 -9.94 12.40
N GLU A 6 -8.73 -9.67 13.70
CA GLU A 6 -8.73 -8.30 14.21
C GLU A 6 -7.39 -7.60 13.96
N VAL A 7 -6.26 -8.30 14.10
CA VAL A 7 -4.94 -7.75 13.76
C VAL A 7 -4.85 -7.46 12.26
N ILE A 8 -5.27 -8.39 11.40
CA ILE A 8 -5.28 -8.20 9.94
C ILE A 8 -6.07 -6.94 9.57
N LYS A 9 -7.28 -6.77 10.11
CA LYS A 9 -8.13 -5.61 9.81
C LYS A 9 -7.48 -4.30 10.25
N ARG A 10 -7.03 -4.24 11.50
CA ARG A 10 -6.59 -2.97 12.14
C ARG A 10 -5.16 -2.56 11.80
N LYS A 11 -4.29 -3.50 11.44
CA LYS A 11 -2.88 -3.22 11.15
C LYS A 11 -2.60 -3.43 9.68
N ASP A 12 -2.62 -4.68 9.22
CA ASP A 12 -2.21 -5.02 7.86
C ASP A 12 -3.10 -4.33 6.79
N SER A 13 -4.40 -4.63 6.76
CA SER A 13 -5.30 -4.08 5.72
C SER A 13 -5.39 -2.56 5.75
N GLU A 14 -5.60 -1.95 6.92
CA GLU A 14 -5.69 -0.50 7.05
C GLU A 14 -4.42 0.24 6.61
N ASP A 15 -3.23 -0.23 7.01
CA ASP A 15 -1.99 0.43 6.62
C ASP A 15 -1.69 0.23 5.13
N TYR A 16 -1.89 -0.96 4.59
CA TYR A 16 -1.65 -1.23 3.16
C TYR A 16 -2.63 -0.48 2.25
N GLU A 17 -3.91 -0.37 2.61
CA GLU A 17 -4.87 0.48 1.90
C GLU A 17 -4.49 1.97 1.97
N ARG A 18 -4.02 2.42 3.13
CA ARG A 18 -3.56 3.81 3.32
C ARG A 18 -2.31 4.11 2.48
N LEU A 19 -1.33 3.20 2.47
CA LEU A 19 -0.12 3.32 1.66
C LEU A 19 -0.44 3.27 0.17
N GLY A 20 -1.32 2.36 -0.25
CA GLY A 20 -1.85 2.31 -1.61
C GLY A 20 -2.51 3.63 -2.02
N ASN A 21 -3.39 4.18 -1.18
CA ASN A 21 -4.04 5.46 -1.47
C ASN A 21 -3.06 6.64 -1.55
N LYS A 22 -2.00 6.66 -0.72
CA LYS A 22 -0.93 7.66 -0.82
C LYS A 22 -0.16 7.51 -2.14
N ALA A 23 0.26 6.29 -2.47
CA ALA A 23 0.96 5.98 -3.72
C ALA A 23 0.12 6.35 -4.96
N LEU A 24 -1.18 6.04 -4.95
CA LEU A 24 -2.11 6.40 -6.01
C LEU A 24 -2.23 7.92 -6.20
N LYS A 25 -2.34 8.67 -5.09
CA LYS A 25 -2.39 10.14 -5.13
C LYS A 25 -1.11 10.72 -5.70
N MET A 26 0.06 10.23 -5.27
CA MET A 26 1.34 10.65 -5.82
C MET A 26 1.42 10.35 -7.32
N ASN A 27 1.09 9.13 -7.73
CA ASN A 27 1.11 8.73 -9.15
C ASN A 27 0.23 9.64 -10.00
N LYS A 28 -0.99 9.97 -9.54
CA LYS A 28 -1.89 10.91 -10.24
C LYS A 28 -1.32 12.32 -10.36
N VAL A 29 -0.70 12.83 -9.29
CA VAL A 29 -0.08 14.17 -9.29
C VAL A 29 1.10 14.21 -10.25
N LEU A 30 1.99 13.22 -10.19
CA LEU A 30 3.15 13.10 -11.07
C LEU A 30 2.72 13.05 -12.54
N ALA A 31 1.81 12.13 -12.88
CA ALA A 31 1.29 11.94 -14.23
C ALA A 31 0.62 13.21 -14.81
N ALA A 32 0.04 14.06 -13.96
CA ALA A 32 -0.52 15.34 -14.38
C ALA A 32 0.56 16.44 -14.50
N SER A 33 1.52 16.46 -13.58
CA SER A 33 2.54 17.50 -13.49
C SER A 33 3.59 17.44 -14.61
N GLY A 34 3.98 16.25 -15.09
CA GLY A 34 4.94 16.09 -16.18
C GLY A 34 4.50 16.80 -17.48
N PRO A 35 3.33 16.48 -18.03
CA PRO A 35 2.77 17.16 -19.21
C PRO A 35 2.52 18.66 -18.98
N LEU A 36 2.04 19.05 -17.79
CA LEU A 36 1.74 20.44 -17.47
C LEU A 36 3.01 21.31 -17.42
N LEU A 37 4.06 20.85 -16.75
CA LEU A 37 5.35 21.55 -16.68
C LEU A 37 6.03 21.60 -18.05
N THR A 38 5.93 20.52 -18.84
CA THR A 38 6.42 20.50 -20.22
C THR A 38 5.69 21.52 -21.09
N GLY A 39 4.37 21.65 -20.94
CA GLY A 39 3.57 22.66 -21.64
C GLY A 39 3.97 24.09 -21.27
N ILE A 40 4.18 24.38 -19.97
CA ILE A 40 4.66 25.68 -19.49
C ILE A 40 6.05 25.99 -20.07
N ALA A 41 6.96 25.01 -20.06
CA ALA A 41 8.30 25.16 -20.62
C ALA A 41 8.26 25.45 -22.13
N ALA A 42 7.39 24.74 -22.87
CA ALA A 42 7.22 24.94 -24.31
C ALA A 42 6.65 26.32 -24.65
N LEU A 43 5.61 26.77 -23.94
CA LEU A 43 5.05 28.11 -24.11
C LEU A 43 6.08 29.19 -23.74
N GLY A 44 6.75 29.05 -22.60
CA GLY A 44 7.82 29.97 -22.18
C GLY A 44 8.94 30.08 -23.20
N SER A 45 9.28 28.96 -23.86
CA SER A 45 10.28 28.92 -24.94
C SER A 45 9.79 29.57 -26.23
N ALA A 46 8.51 29.41 -26.58
CA ALA A 46 7.92 30.02 -27.78
C ALA A 46 7.80 31.55 -27.67
N PHE A 47 7.69 32.09 -26.45
CA PHE A 47 7.67 33.54 -26.18
C PHE A 47 9.07 34.13 -25.92
N MET A 48 10.17 33.42 -26.17
CA MET A 48 11.53 33.98 -26.13
C MET A 48 11.82 34.85 -27.37
N GLY A 49 11.27 36.06 -27.40
CA GLY A 49 11.61 37.10 -28.38
C GLY A 49 12.63 38.11 -27.83
N PRO A 50 13.32 38.89 -28.69
CA PRO A 50 14.34 39.87 -28.27
C PRO A 50 13.87 40.94 -27.27
N SER A 51 12.55 41.15 -27.17
CA SER A 51 11.90 42.13 -26.30
C SER A 51 11.49 41.58 -24.92
N ASN A 52 11.56 40.27 -24.71
CA ASN A 52 11.08 39.63 -23.48
C ASN A 52 12.29 39.34 -22.57
N GLY A 53 12.33 39.96 -21.40
CA GLY A 53 13.49 39.94 -20.50
C GLY A 53 13.91 38.53 -20.01
N PRO A 54 15.05 38.43 -19.29
CA PRO A 54 15.67 37.16 -18.88
C PRO A 54 14.74 36.18 -18.14
N TRP A 55 13.67 36.71 -17.54
CA TRP A 55 12.65 35.97 -16.82
C TRP A 55 11.97 34.86 -17.63
N ALA A 56 11.73 35.06 -18.94
CA ALA A 56 11.11 34.02 -19.77
C ALA A 56 12.01 32.78 -19.90
N ALA A 57 13.32 32.99 -20.10
CA ALA A 57 14.31 31.93 -20.19
C ALA A 57 14.52 31.21 -18.83
N ILE A 58 14.52 31.95 -17.72
CA ILE A 58 14.59 31.37 -16.37
C ILE A 58 13.37 30.49 -16.09
N MET A 59 12.16 30.96 -16.42
CA MET A 59 10.94 30.18 -16.19
C MET A 59 10.88 28.93 -17.07
N ALA A 60 11.30 29.02 -18.33
CA ALA A 60 11.36 27.87 -19.24
C ALA A 60 12.36 26.80 -18.76
N THR A 61 13.56 27.22 -18.31
CA THR A 61 14.60 26.29 -17.81
C THR A 61 14.19 25.64 -16.49
N VAL A 62 13.63 26.40 -15.54
CA VAL A 62 13.12 25.83 -14.27
C VAL A 62 11.96 24.85 -14.52
N ALA A 63 11.00 25.22 -15.37
CA ALA A 63 9.88 24.35 -15.71
C ALA A 63 10.35 23.07 -16.43
N GLY A 64 11.29 23.18 -17.37
CA GLY A 64 11.88 22.04 -18.08
C GLY A 64 12.65 21.10 -17.16
N ALA A 65 13.45 21.65 -16.23
CA ALA A 65 14.17 20.85 -15.24
C ALA A 65 13.21 20.10 -14.30
N LEU A 66 12.15 20.77 -13.83
CA LEU A 66 11.12 20.14 -13.01
C LEU A 66 10.34 19.06 -13.78
N ALA A 67 9.98 19.31 -15.04
CA ALA A 67 9.34 18.33 -15.90
C ALA A 67 10.21 17.07 -16.06
N SER A 68 11.52 17.26 -16.30
CA SER A 68 12.47 16.15 -16.39
C SER A 68 12.55 15.37 -15.07
N ALA A 69 12.65 16.05 -13.93
CA ALA A 69 12.71 15.41 -12.62
C ALA A 69 11.44 14.59 -12.32
N VAL A 70 10.26 15.15 -12.58
CA VAL A 70 8.97 14.45 -12.44
C VAL A 70 8.93 13.22 -13.35
N ASN A 71 9.29 13.37 -14.62
CA ASN A 71 9.26 12.27 -15.59
C ASN A 71 10.21 11.14 -15.19
N THR A 72 11.43 11.47 -14.76
CA THR A 72 12.41 10.49 -14.25
C THR A 72 11.91 9.81 -12.98
N PHE A 73 11.26 10.55 -12.07
CA PHE A 73 10.73 9.96 -10.84
C PHE A 73 9.54 9.04 -11.10
N GLU A 74 8.60 9.44 -11.98
CA GLU A 74 7.47 8.61 -12.40
C GLU A 74 7.91 7.29 -13.04
N HIS A 75 8.84 7.36 -14.00
CA HIS A 75 9.30 6.18 -14.75
C HIS A 75 10.38 5.37 -14.02
N GLY A 76 11.24 6.02 -13.24
CA GLY A 76 12.37 5.39 -12.54
C GLY A 76 11.97 4.70 -11.23
N VAL A 77 11.04 5.29 -10.47
CA VAL A 77 10.52 4.66 -9.24
C VAL A 77 9.37 3.70 -9.55
N GLN A 78 8.83 3.75 -10.78
CA GLN A 78 7.63 2.99 -11.18
C GLN A 78 6.56 3.08 -10.09
N VAL A 79 6.17 4.31 -9.73
CA VAL A 79 5.23 4.56 -8.62
C VAL A 79 3.91 3.79 -8.81
N GLY A 80 3.51 3.55 -10.05
CA GLY A 80 2.40 2.65 -10.40
C GLY A 80 2.60 1.20 -9.93
N MET A 81 3.79 0.63 -10.08
CA MET A 81 4.11 -0.72 -9.59
C MET A 81 4.12 -0.79 -8.06
N VAL A 82 4.58 0.28 -7.39
CA VAL A 82 4.54 0.39 -5.92
C VAL A 82 3.09 0.46 -5.42
N PHE A 83 2.24 1.24 -6.09
CA PHE A 83 0.80 1.26 -5.82
C PHE A 83 0.17 -0.13 -5.98
N GLU A 84 0.48 -0.81 -7.08
CA GLU A 84 -0.01 -2.16 -7.36
C GLU A 84 0.45 -3.16 -6.30
N MET A 85 1.67 -3.04 -5.79
CA MET A 85 2.17 -3.88 -4.69
C MET A 85 1.34 -3.68 -3.41
N TYR A 86 1.11 -2.43 -3.01
CA TYR A 86 0.27 -2.15 -1.83
C TYR A 86 -1.17 -2.62 -2.01
N ARG A 87 -1.74 -2.41 -3.20
CA ARG A 87 -3.10 -2.87 -3.54
C ARG A 87 -3.19 -4.40 -3.51
N ASN A 88 -2.18 -5.10 -4.03
CA ASN A 88 -2.10 -6.55 -4.02
C ASN A 88 -2.00 -7.10 -2.58
N ASN A 89 -1.18 -6.48 -1.74
CA ASN A 89 -1.04 -6.88 -0.33
C ASN A 89 -2.35 -6.69 0.43
N ALA A 90 -3.04 -5.55 0.27
CA ALA A 90 -4.36 -5.34 0.87
C ALA A 90 -5.38 -6.40 0.41
N GLY A 91 -5.36 -6.76 -0.89
CA GLY A 91 -6.17 -7.84 -1.45
C GLY A 91 -5.84 -9.20 -0.85
N PHE A 92 -4.56 -9.52 -0.69
CA PHE A 92 -4.10 -10.75 -0.03
C PHE A 92 -4.63 -10.85 1.41
N PHE A 93 -4.49 -9.79 2.20
CA PHE A 93 -4.98 -9.77 3.57
C PHE A 93 -6.50 -9.94 3.66
N LYS A 94 -7.23 -9.31 2.76
CA LYS A 94 -8.68 -9.48 2.64
C LYS A 94 -9.06 -10.94 2.34
N LEU A 95 -8.38 -11.60 1.40
CA LEU A 95 -8.63 -13.01 1.08
C LEU A 95 -8.34 -13.94 2.26
N VAL A 96 -7.24 -13.72 2.98
CA VAL A 96 -6.91 -14.53 4.18
C VAL A 96 -7.94 -14.28 5.29
N GLN A 97 -8.36 -13.03 5.48
CA GLN A 97 -9.42 -12.67 6.43
C GLN A 97 -10.73 -13.37 6.10
N GLU A 98 -11.20 -13.28 4.84
CA GLU A 98 -12.44 -13.92 4.37
C GLU A 98 -12.34 -15.44 4.51
N SER A 99 -11.18 -16.05 4.23
CA SER A 99 -10.95 -17.47 4.46
C SER A 99 -11.11 -17.85 5.94
N ILE A 100 -10.57 -17.05 6.87
CA ILE A 100 -10.74 -17.31 8.31
C ILE A 100 -12.19 -17.13 8.74
N GLU A 101 -12.86 -16.08 8.29
CA GLU A 101 -14.27 -15.81 8.63
C GLU A 101 -15.18 -16.92 8.08
N TRP A 102 -14.92 -17.40 6.87
CA TRP A 102 -15.64 -18.53 6.26
C TRP A 102 -15.43 -19.82 7.06
N THR A 103 -14.18 -20.20 7.35
CA THR A 103 -13.88 -21.42 8.13
C THR A 103 -14.51 -21.39 9.53
N LEU A 104 -14.59 -20.20 10.15
CA LEU A 104 -15.23 -20.05 11.47
C LEU A 104 -16.76 -20.08 11.42
N SER A 105 -17.36 -19.73 10.28
CA SER A 105 -18.82 -19.69 10.09
C SER A 105 -19.38 -20.99 9.51
N GLU A 106 -18.54 -21.84 8.95
CA GLU A 106 -18.92 -23.14 8.40
C GLU A 106 -19.45 -24.07 9.51
N SER A 107 -20.72 -24.45 9.35
CA SER A 107 -21.47 -25.31 10.28
C SER A 107 -21.54 -26.75 9.82
N ASP A 108 -21.29 -27.01 8.53
CA ASP A 108 -21.22 -28.34 7.94
C ASP A 108 -19.89 -29.02 8.33
N LEU A 109 -19.98 -30.11 9.07
CA LEU A 109 -18.81 -30.85 9.56
C LEU A 109 -18.01 -31.51 8.43
N GLU A 110 -18.66 -31.86 7.32
CA GLU A 110 -18.00 -32.50 6.17
C GLU A 110 -17.20 -31.47 5.34
N LYS A 111 -17.61 -30.20 5.37
CA LYS A 111 -16.90 -29.09 4.69
C LYS A 111 -15.84 -28.41 5.55
N ARG A 112 -15.82 -28.68 6.86
CA ARG A 112 -14.86 -28.06 7.77
C ARG A 112 -13.43 -28.49 7.49
N GLU A 113 -12.57 -27.51 7.26
CA GLU A 113 -11.13 -27.73 7.21
C GLU A 113 -10.61 -28.16 8.60
N ASN A 114 -9.63 -29.06 8.62
CA ASN A 114 -8.97 -29.47 9.87
C ASN A 114 -8.34 -28.24 10.56
N GLY A 115 -8.64 -28.04 11.84
CA GLY A 115 -8.22 -26.84 12.57
C GLY A 115 -6.70 -26.65 12.67
N GLU A 116 -5.92 -27.72 12.81
CA GLU A 116 -4.46 -27.65 12.88
C GLU A 116 -3.85 -27.37 11.51
N LEU A 117 -4.35 -28.01 10.45
CA LEU A 117 -3.92 -27.74 9.07
C LEU A 117 -4.27 -26.32 8.65
N PHE A 118 -5.46 -25.85 9.00
CA PHE A 118 -5.90 -24.49 8.75
C PHE A 118 -5.01 -23.47 9.46
N GLU A 119 -4.72 -23.70 10.74
CA GLU A 119 -3.83 -22.82 11.50
C GLU A 119 -2.43 -22.79 10.92
N MET A 120 -1.90 -23.94 10.50
CA MET A 120 -0.60 -24.02 9.82
C MET A 120 -0.59 -23.29 8.48
N LYS A 121 -1.65 -23.44 7.67
CA LYS A 121 -1.82 -22.73 6.40
C LYS A 121 -1.81 -21.21 6.59
N VAL A 122 -2.55 -20.70 7.56
CA VAL A 122 -2.58 -19.25 7.86
C VAL A 122 -1.23 -18.79 8.41
N ALA A 123 -0.56 -19.57 9.25
CA ALA A 123 0.77 -19.24 9.76
C ALA A 123 1.79 -19.11 8.62
N LEU A 124 1.78 -20.06 7.68
CA LEU A 124 2.65 -20.03 6.49
C LEU A 124 2.35 -18.83 5.58
N GLN A 125 1.07 -18.50 5.35
CA GLN A 125 0.66 -17.31 4.60
C GLN A 125 1.20 -16.01 5.22
N PHE A 126 1.41 -15.99 6.54
CA PHE A 126 2.01 -14.84 7.23
C PHE A 126 3.52 -14.94 7.47
N GLY A 127 4.17 -16.00 6.99
CA GLY A 127 5.60 -16.24 7.25
C GLY A 127 5.91 -16.43 8.73
N ARG A 128 4.97 -16.97 9.50
CA ARG A 128 5.08 -17.24 10.94
C ARG A 128 5.08 -18.73 11.22
N SER A 129 5.67 -19.13 12.35
CA SER A 129 5.37 -20.44 12.93
C SER A 129 3.97 -20.45 13.55
N VAL A 130 3.38 -21.64 13.69
CA VAL A 130 2.08 -21.81 14.38
C VAL A 130 2.13 -21.25 15.80
N SER A 131 3.23 -21.45 16.53
CA SER A 131 3.41 -20.89 17.88
C SER A 131 3.40 -19.36 17.90
N GLN A 132 4.04 -18.70 16.92
CA GLN A 132 4.02 -17.25 16.79
C GLN A 132 2.64 -16.71 16.41
N LEU A 133 1.87 -17.45 15.61
CA LEU A 133 0.50 -17.08 15.28
C LEU A 133 -0.41 -17.14 16.52
N ARG A 134 -0.25 -18.17 17.35
CA ARG A 134 -0.97 -18.29 18.64
C ARG A 134 -0.60 -17.19 19.61
N ASP A 135 0.68 -16.85 19.70
CA ASP A 135 1.17 -15.75 20.54
C ASP A 135 0.58 -14.40 20.11
N LEU A 136 0.58 -14.12 18.80
CA LEU A 136 -0.06 -12.93 18.23
C LEU A 136 -1.55 -12.86 18.64
N ALA A 137 -2.27 -13.97 18.53
CA ALA A 137 -3.68 -14.03 18.93
C ALA A 137 -3.89 -13.75 20.43
N LYS A 138 -2.97 -14.22 21.29
CA LYS A 138 -3.00 -13.94 22.75
C LYS A 138 -2.72 -12.47 23.04
N LYS A 139 -1.67 -11.90 22.45
CA LYS A 139 -1.33 -10.47 22.56
C LYS A 139 -2.47 -9.58 22.10
N SER A 140 -3.12 -9.96 20.99
CA SER A 140 -4.29 -9.24 20.48
C SER A 140 -5.43 -9.21 21.48
N ASN A 141 -5.73 -10.36 22.09
CA ASN A 141 -6.78 -10.45 23.09
C ASN A 141 -6.44 -9.61 24.34
N TYR A 142 -5.18 -9.67 24.80
CA TYR A 142 -4.71 -8.88 25.94
C TYR A 142 -4.79 -7.37 25.68
N SER A 143 -4.32 -6.93 24.51
CA SER A 143 -4.38 -5.54 24.09
C SER A 143 -5.81 -5.01 24.01
N ARG A 144 -6.77 -5.84 23.59
CA ARG A 144 -8.19 -5.49 23.59
C ARG A 144 -8.74 -5.26 25.00
N LEU A 145 -8.28 -6.04 25.98
CA LEU A 145 -8.73 -5.95 27.37
C LEU A 145 -8.10 -4.75 28.10
N GLU A 146 -6.82 -4.49 27.84
CA GLU A 146 -6.06 -3.42 28.51
C GLU A 146 -6.21 -2.06 27.80
N GLY A 147 -6.74 -2.04 26.57
CA GLY A 147 -6.92 -0.82 25.78
C GLY A 147 -5.61 -0.32 25.13
N SER A 148 -4.53 -1.09 25.18
CA SER A 148 -3.27 -0.75 24.52
C SER A 148 -3.33 -1.07 23.01
N PRO A 149 -2.75 -0.25 22.13
CA PRO A 149 -2.67 -0.57 20.71
C PRO A 149 -1.74 -1.75 20.47
N ILE A 150 -2.16 -2.70 19.62
CA ILE A 150 -1.29 -3.77 19.11
C ILE A 150 -0.38 -3.14 18.07
N ASP A 151 0.93 -3.16 18.29
CA ASP A 151 1.88 -2.64 17.30
C ASP A 151 2.37 -3.69 16.29
N GLU A 152 2.10 -4.96 16.56
CA GLU A 152 2.57 -6.08 15.75
C GLU A 152 1.63 -6.37 14.56
N PHE A 153 2.19 -6.48 13.35
CA PHE A 153 1.47 -6.92 12.13
C PHE A 153 1.19 -8.42 12.13
N ALA A 154 0.12 -8.84 11.45
CA ALA A 154 -0.15 -10.27 11.24
C ALA A 154 0.91 -10.89 10.34
N SER A 155 1.28 -10.24 9.24
CA SER A 155 2.36 -10.71 8.35
C SER A 155 3.75 -10.43 8.92
N LYS A 156 4.69 -11.32 8.61
CA LYS A 156 6.15 -11.08 8.70
C LYS A 156 6.85 -11.04 7.34
N LEU A 157 6.12 -11.29 6.26
CA LEU A 157 6.69 -11.45 4.93
C LEU A 157 6.94 -10.11 4.22
N PHE A 158 6.15 -9.08 4.52
CA PHE A 158 6.19 -7.78 3.86
C PHE A 158 5.74 -6.70 4.84
#